data_AF-A0A1F7RW94-F1
#
_entry.id   AF-A0A1F7RW94-F1
#
_cell.length_a   1.000
_cell.length_b   1.000
_cell.length_c   1.000
_cell.angle_alpha   90.00
_cell.angle_beta   90.00
_cell.angle_gamma   90.00
#
_symmetry.space_group_name_H-M   'P 1'
#
loop_
_entity.id
_entity.type
_entity.pdbx_description
1 polymer ?
#
loop_
_entity_poly.entity_id
_entity_poly.type
_entity_poly.pdbx_seq_one_letter_code
_entity_poly.pdbx_strand_id
1 'polypeptide(L)'
;MKKEVKVRLIKHITFLENELKDYEVFKSLSWEEYNKERDKRRNVERWIENIINSSVDIAKIILASEGLLLPDTYKEIVVSLSLVSGFDKENMASLSEWVKLRNIISHEYLDIRWASIKNFIEKSKPLFKNFLDRVREYLERKLNEKE
;
A
#
# COMPACT_ATOMS: atom_id res chain seq x y z
N MET A 1 6.18 -19.72 8.93
CA MET A 1 5.72 -19.44 7.54
C MET A 1 6.18 -20.49 6.52
N LYS A 2 5.27 -21.03 5.68
CA LYS A 2 5.57 -21.99 4.60
C LYS A 2 6.42 -21.34 3.49
N LYS A 3 7.24 -22.11 2.76
CA LYS A 3 8.15 -21.60 1.70
C LYS A 3 7.41 -20.83 0.61
N GLU A 4 6.28 -21.35 0.15
CA GLU A 4 5.46 -20.73 -0.91
C GLU A 4 4.92 -19.36 -0.51
N VAL A 5 4.42 -19.24 0.73
CA VAL A 5 3.91 -17.98 1.30
C VAL A 5 5.03 -16.94 1.37
N LYS A 6 6.24 -17.38 1.72
CA LYS A 6 7.43 -16.52 1.79
C LYS A 6 7.81 -15.95 0.43
N VAL A 7 7.82 -16.79 -0.60
CA VAL A 7 8.08 -16.36 -1.99
C VAL A 7 7.03 -15.36 -2.44
N ARG A 8 5.75 -15.60 -2.11
CA ARG A 8 4.66 -14.66 -2.44
C ARG A 8 4.85 -13.31 -1.74
N LEU A 9 5.18 -13.31 -0.45
CA LEU A 9 5.43 -12.08 0.31
C LEU A 9 6.59 -11.27 -0.30
N ILE A 10 7.72 -11.92 -0.61
CA ILE A 10 8.87 -11.28 -1.25
C ILE A 10 8.49 -10.62 -2.59
N LYS A 11 7.68 -11.30 -3.42
CA LYS A 11 7.21 -10.73 -4.69
C LYS A 11 6.43 -9.42 -4.48
N HIS A 12 5.53 -9.37 -3.50
CA HIS A 12 4.78 -8.15 -3.21
C HIS A 12 5.65 -7.04 -2.59
N ILE A 13 6.62 -7.38 -1.74
CA ILE A 13 7.61 -6.43 -1.21
C ILE A 13 8.38 -5.77 -2.36
N THR A 14 8.96 -6.57 -3.26
CA THR A 14 9.72 -6.06 -4.40
C THR A 14 8.85 -5.24 -5.35
N PHE A 15 7.61 -5.68 -5.59
CA PHE A 15 6.66 -4.92 -6.41
C PHE A 15 6.36 -3.55 -5.77
N LEU A 16 5.96 -3.53 -4.49
CA LEU A 16 5.67 -2.29 -3.79
C LEU A 16 6.90 -1.36 -3.76
N GLU A 17 8.09 -1.90 -3.48
CA GLU A 17 9.33 -1.14 -3.50
C GLU A 17 9.58 -0.44 -4.84
N ASN A 18 9.31 -1.12 -5.96
CA ASN A 18 9.46 -0.53 -7.28
C ASN A 18 8.43 0.58 -7.51
N GLU A 19 7.16 0.37 -7.16
CA GLU A 19 6.13 1.41 -7.25
C GLU A 19 6.50 2.63 -6.38
N LEU A 20 7.13 2.45 -5.21
CA LEU A 20 7.55 3.57 -4.35
C LEU A 20 8.70 4.41 -4.97
N LYS A 21 9.43 3.91 -5.97
CA LYS A 21 10.44 4.70 -6.70
C LYS A 21 9.77 5.73 -7.62
N ASP A 22 8.59 5.41 -8.14
CA ASP A 22 7.86 6.24 -9.10
C ASP A 22 7.20 7.48 -8.45
N TYR A 23 7.29 7.64 -7.12
CA TYR A 23 6.94 8.92 -6.48
C TYR A 23 7.66 10.10 -7.11
N GLU A 24 8.94 9.94 -7.50
CA GLU A 24 9.69 11.03 -8.13
C GLU A 24 9.13 11.41 -9.51
N VAL A 25 8.52 10.47 -10.22
CA VAL A 25 7.87 10.70 -11.51
C VAL A 25 6.60 11.53 -11.34
N PHE A 26 5.81 11.24 -10.31
CA PHE A 26 4.51 11.89 -10.10
C PHE A 26 4.55 13.12 -9.20
N LYS A 27 5.66 13.38 -8.51
CA LYS A 27 5.80 14.53 -7.60
C LYS A 27 5.54 15.89 -8.29
N SER A 28 5.97 16.03 -9.54
CA SER A 28 5.79 17.22 -10.36
C SER A 28 4.46 17.28 -11.09
N LEU A 29 3.61 16.25 -10.99
CA LEU A 29 2.33 16.21 -11.71
C LEU A 29 1.47 17.43 -11.32
N SER A 30 1.04 18.17 -12.35
CA SER A 30 0.15 19.32 -12.24
C SER A 30 -1.30 18.97 -12.59
N TRP A 31 -2.23 19.83 -12.17
CA TRP A 31 -3.65 19.68 -12.52
C TRP A 31 -3.87 19.72 -14.03
N GLU A 32 -3.13 20.57 -14.76
CA GLU A 32 -3.28 20.71 -16.20
C GLU A 32 -2.89 19.41 -16.92
N GLU A 33 -1.75 18.83 -16.58
CA GLU A 33 -1.31 17.53 -17.12
C GLU A 33 -2.31 16.43 -16.77
N TYR A 34 -2.76 16.36 -15.53
CA TYR A 34 -3.76 15.37 -15.10
C TYR A 34 -5.11 15.53 -15.84
N ASN A 35 -5.54 16.75 -16.08
CA ASN A 35 -6.82 17.02 -16.72
C ASN A 35 -6.77 16.78 -18.25
N LYS A 36 -5.73 17.27 -18.92
CA LYS A 36 -5.61 17.26 -20.38
C LYS A 36 -4.92 16.01 -20.93
N GLU A 37 -3.97 15.42 -20.21
CA GLU A 37 -3.22 14.25 -20.68
C GLU A 37 -3.79 12.96 -20.10
N ARG A 38 -4.61 12.29 -20.91
CA ARG A 38 -5.31 11.06 -20.52
C ARG A 38 -4.38 9.94 -20.06
N ASP A 39 -3.21 9.82 -20.67
CA ASP A 39 -2.25 8.77 -20.34
C ASP A 39 -1.57 9.04 -19.01
N LYS A 40 -1.18 10.29 -18.71
CA LYS A 40 -0.65 10.68 -17.40
C LYS A 40 -1.67 10.43 -16.29
N ARG A 41 -2.94 10.80 -16.52
CA ARG A 41 -4.04 10.53 -15.58
C ARG A 41 -4.18 9.05 -15.27
N ARG A 42 -4.28 8.21 -16.31
CA ARG A 42 -4.41 6.76 -16.14
C ARG A 42 -3.20 6.16 -15.43
N ASN A 43 -2.01 6.64 -15.75
CA ASN A 43 -0.78 6.14 -15.16
C ASN A 43 -0.72 6.44 -13.65
N VAL A 44 -0.99 7.68 -13.23
CA VAL A 44 -0.99 8.03 -11.80
C VAL A 44 -2.10 7.32 -11.02
N GLU A 45 -3.29 7.20 -11.61
CA GLU A 45 -4.41 6.46 -11.01
C GLU A 45 -4.03 4.99 -10.79
N ARG A 46 -3.46 4.35 -11.82
CA ARG A 46 -3.05 2.96 -11.75
C ARG A 46 -1.91 2.72 -10.77
N TRP A 47 -0.95 3.63 -10.73
CA TRP A 47 0.17 3.59 -9.79
C TRP A 47 -0.30 3.64 -8.33
N ILE A 48 -1.24 4.54 -8.01
CA ILE A 48 -1.85 4.61 -6.68
C ILE A 48 -2.59 3.31 -6.33
N GLU A 49 -3.39 2.78 -7.27
CA GLU A 49 -4.06 1.49 -7.09
C GLU A 49 -3.08 0.35 -6.81
N ASN A 50 -1.97 0.30 -7.55
CA ASN A 50 -0.94 -0.73 -7.39
C ASN A 50 -0.32 -0.69 -5.98
N ILE A 51 0.03 0.51 -5.49
CA ILE A 51 0.56 0.70 -4.13
C ILE A 51 -0.45 0.18 -3.09
N ILE A 52 -1.70 0.63 -3.17
CA ILE A 52 -2.75 0.26 -2.20
C ILE A 52 -3.02 -1.25 -2.23
N ASN A 53 -3.21 -1.83 -3.42
CA ASN A 53 -3.53 -3.24 -3.56
C ASN A 53 -2.36 -4.12 -3.08
N SER A 54 -1.12 -3.75 -3.39
CA SER A 54 0.05 -4.49 -2.91
C SER A 54 0.15 -4.46 -1.39
N SER A 55 -0.09 -3.30 -0.76
CA SER A 55 -0.12 -3.19 0.71
C SER A 55 -1.21 -4.07 1.36
N VAL A 56 -2.41 -4.11 0.77
CA VAL A 56 -3.51 -4.96 1.23
C VAL A 56 -3.14 -6.45 1.08
N ASP A 57 -2.52 -6.84 -0.03
CA ASP A 57 -2.13 -8.24 -0.25
C ASP A 57 -1.01 -8.68 0.70
N ILE A 58 -0.03 -7.81 0.97
CA ILE A 58 0.98 -8.03 2.01
C ILE A 58 0.29 -8.24 3.37
N ALA A 59 -0.66 -7.37 3.72
CA ALA A 59 -1.40 -7.48 4.98
C ALA A 59 -2.11 -8.84 5.11
N LYS A 60 -2.84 -9.27 4.07
CA LYS A 60 -3.50 -10.59 4.04
C LYS A 60 -2.51 -11.73 4.25
N ILE A 61 -1.35 -11.68 3.58
CA ILE A 61 -0.34 -12.73 3.68
C ILE A 61 0.21 -12.81 5.11
N ILE A 62 0.50 -11.68 5.74
CA ILE A 62 1.01 -11.62 7.12
C ILE A 62 -0.04 -12.13 8.10
N LEU A 63 -1.27 -11.62 8.04
CA LEU A 63 -2.36 -12.05 8.93
C LEU A 63 -2.63 -13.55 8.83
N ALA A 64 -2.72 -14.08 7.60
CA ALA A 64 -2.90 -15.51 7.38
C ALA A 64 -1.70 -16.33 7.89
N SER A 65 -0.48 -15.77 7.83
CA SER A 65 0.72 -16.43 8.36
C SER A 65 0.76 -16.46 9.89
N GLU A 66 0.14 -15.49 10.55
CA GLU A 66 -0.06 -15.45 12.02
C GLU A 66 -1.32 -16.21 12.48
N GLY A 67 -2.10 -16.79 11.55
CA GLY A 67 -3.35 -17.48 11.88
C GLY A 67 -4.48 -16.55 12.32
N LEU A 68 -4.39 -15.26 11.98
CA LEU A 68 -5.41 -14.27 12.28
C LEU A 68 -6.53 -14.29 11.23
N LEU A 69 -7.76 -13.98 11.68
CA LEU A 69 -8.91 -13.85 10.80
C LEU A 69 -8.70 -12.69 9.83
N LEU A 70 -9.15 -12.87 8.59
CA LEU A 70 -9.17 -11.82 7.57
C LEU A 70 -10.53 -11.12 7.60
N PRO A 71 -10.58 -9.82 7.93
CA PRO A 71 -11.81 -9.04 7.82
C PRO A 71 -12.33 -8.95 6.38
N ASP A 72 -13.60 -8.57 6.25
CA ASP A 72 -14.26 -8.45 4.95
C ASP A 72 -13.79 -7.24 4.15
N THR A 73 -13.39 -6.16 4.85
CA THR A 73 -12.99 -4.92 4.19
C THR A 73 -11.47 -4.73 4.15
N TYR A 74 -10.97 -4.16 3.05
CA TYR A 74 -9.53 -3.90 2.89
C TYR A 74 -8.99 -2.93 3.95
N LYS A 75 -9.83 -1.99 4.39
CA LYS A 75 -9.46 -1.08 5.47
C LYS A 75 -9.18 -1.85 6.76
N GLU A 76 -10.10 -2.74 7.15
CA GLU A 76 -9.95 -3.54 8.37
C GLU A 76 -8.77 -4.52 8.25
N ILE A 77 -8.56 -5.13 7.09
CA ILE A 77 -7.37 -5.97 6.82
C ILE A 77 -6.08 -5.22 7.14
N VAL A 78 -5.94 -3.97 6.67
CA VAL A 78 -4.73 -3.16 6.94
C VAL A 78 -4.64 -2.80 8.43
N VAL A 79 -5.74 -2.41 9.07
CA VAL A 79 -5.75 -2.09 10.51
C VAL A 79 -5.36 -3.31 11.36
N SER A 80 -5.85 -4.50 11.02
CA SER A 80 -5.59 -5.74 11.75
C SER A 80 -4.10 -6.11 11.80
N LEU A 81 -3.25 -5.56 10.93
CA LEU A 81 -1.81 -5.72 11.07
C LEU A 81 -1.27 -5.23 12.41
N SER A 82 -1.93 -4.27 13.07
CA SER A 82 -1.51 -3.81 14.40
C SER A 82 -1.61 -4.89 15.49
N LEU A 83 -2.25 -6.03 15.20
CA LEU A 83 -2.27 -7.20 16.07
C LEU A 83 -0.98 -8.03 15.97
N VAL A 84 -0.16 -7.76 14.95
CA VAL A 84 1.11 -8.45 14.69
C VAL A 84 2.26 -7.65 15.27
N SER A 85 3.10 -8.29 16.07
CA SER A 85 4.27 -7.64 16.69
C SER A 85 5.18 -7.01 15.64
N GLY A 86 5.49 -5.71 15.81
CA GLY A 86 6.29 -4.90 14.89
C GLY A 86 5.48 -3.88 14.08
N PHE A 87 4.15 -3.99 14.08
CA PHE A 87 3.24 -3.03 13.43
C PHE A 87 2.48 -2.24 14.49
N ASP A 88 2.66 -0.92 14.54
CA ASP A 88 1.93 -0.08 15.47
C ASP A 88 0.54 0.32 14.95
N LYS A 89 -0.36 0.61 15.87
CA LYS A 89 -1.77 0.92 15.58
C LYS A 89 -1.93 2.23 14.81
N GLU A 90 -1.11 3.23 15.08
CA GLU A 90 -1.23 4.58 14.52
C GLU A 90 -0.85 4.59 13.03
N ASN A 91 0.25 3.94 12.68
CA ASN A 91 0.68 3.79 11.29
C ASN A 91 -0.29 2.91 10.51
N MET A 92 -0.78 1.81 11.06
CA MET A 92 -1.74 0.95 10.36
C MET A 92 -3.09 1.64 10.15
N ALA A 93 -3.56 2.41 11.15
CA ALA A 93 -4.74 3.25 10.99
C ALA A 93 -4.54 4.29 9.87
N SER A 94 -3.42 5.01 9.89
CA SER A 94 -3.07 6.00 8.86
C SER A 94 -2.96 5.38 7.47
N LEU A 95 -2.37 4.19 7.37
CA LEU A 95 -2.22 3.46 6.10
C LEU A 95 -3.59 3.03 5.56
N SER A 96 -4.48 2.59 6.46
CA SER A 96 -5.84 2.16 6.11
C SER A 96 -6.71 3.28 5.52
N GLU A 97 -6.44 4.54 5.87
CA GLU A 97 -7.18 5.68 5.32
C GLU A 97 -6.92 5.86 3.82
N TRP A 98 -5.72 5.51 3.35
CA TRP A 98 -5.40 5.55 1.92
C TRP A 98 -6.10 4.44 1.12
N VAL A 99 -6.54 3.36 1.76
CA VAL A 99 -7.31 2.30 1.07
C VAL A 99 -8.60 2.85 0.48
N LYS A 100 -9.22 3.86 1.12
CA LYS A 100 -10.43 4.51 0.62
C LYS A 100 -10.22 5.21 -0.73
N LEU A 101 -8.97 5.61 -1.03
CA LEU A 101 -8.63 6.30 -2.27
C LEU A 101 -8.91 5.44 -3.51
N ARG A 102 -8.80 4.11 -3.40
CA ARG A 102 -9.17 3.17 -4.47
C ARG A 102 -10.60 3.39 -4.95
N ASN A 103 -11.54 3.59 -4.01
CA ASN A 103 -12.95 3.82 -4.35
C ASN A 103 -13.14 5.18 -5.03
N ILE A 104 -12.44 6.21 -4.55
CA ILE A 104 -12.51 7.56 -5.12
C ILE A 104 -11.98 7.57 -6.56
N ILE A 105 -10.88 6.85 -6.83
CA ILE A 105 -10.30 6.74 -8.18
C ILE A 105 -11.26 6.01 -9.14
N SER A 106 -12.05 5.06 -8.64
CA SER A 106 -13.04 4.35 -9.46
C SER A 106 -14.34 5.13 -9.78
N HIS A 107 -14.58 6.28 -9.14
CA HIS A 107 -15.84 7.06 -9.28
C HIS A 107 -15.68 8.35 -10.10
N GLU A 108 -16.75 8.82 -10.74
CA GLU A 108 -16.73 9.83 -11.83
C GLU A 108 -16.40 11.29 -11.45
N TYR A 109 -16.20 11.62 -10.16
CA TYR A 109 -15.96 13.00 -9.72
C TYR A 109 -14.49 13.44 -9.92
N LEU A 110 -14.19 14.08 -11.05
CA LEU A 110 -12.82 14.47 -11.44
C LEU A 110 -12.10 15.39 -10.41
N ASP A 111 -12.79 16.36 -9.83
CA ASP A 111 -12.17 17.34 -8.92
C ASP A 111 -11.78 16.73 -7.57
N ILE A 112 -12.69 15.91 -7.00
CA ILE A 112 -12.44 15.16 -5.76
C ILE A 112 -11.29 14.17 -5.97
N ARG A 113 -11.22 13.57 -7.16
CA ARG A 113 -10.16 12.64 -7.54
C ARG A 113 -8.80 13.34 -7.57
N TRP A 114 -8.69 14.50 -8.22
CA TRP A 114 -7.43 15.26 -8.28
C TRP A 114 -6.90 15.64 -6.90
N ALA A 115 -7.74 16.25 -6.05
CA ALA A 115 -7.33 16.67 -4.72
C ALA A 115 -6.83 15.49 -3.88
N SER A 116 -7.49 14.34 -4.01
CA SER A 116 -7.11 13.12 -3.29
C SER A 116 -5.78 12.53 -3.80
N ILE A 117 -5.57 12.53 -5.12
CA ILE A 117 -4.32 12.09 -5.76
C ILE A 117 -3.15 12.98 -5.34
N LYS A 118 -3.34 14.31 -5.38
CA LYS A 118 -2.29 15.25 -5.00
C LYS A 118 -1.89 15.08 -3.53
N ASN A 119 -2.89 14.96 -2.65
CA ASN A 119 -2.67 14.69 -1.22
C ASN A 119 -1.95 13.35 -0.98
N PHE A 120 -2.26 12.30 -1.75
CA PHE A 120 -1.56 11.02 -1.70
C PHE A 120 -0.08 11.16 -2.07
N ILE A 121 0.21 11.78 -3.21
CA ILE A 121 1.58 11.97 -3.71
C ILE A 121 2.44 12.72 -2.67
N GLU A 122 1.87 13.75 -2.03
CA GLU A 122 2.59 14.62 -1.10
C GLU A 122 2.82 13.99 0.27
N LYS A 123 1.85 13.22 0.79
CA LYS A 123 1.86 12.82 2.21
C LYS A 123 2.09 11.34 2.46
N SER A 124 1.82 10.47 1.50
CA SER A 124 1.79 9.04 1.78
C SER A 124 3.14 8.33 1.66
N LYS A 125 4.11 8.90 0.93
CA LYS A 125 5.44 8.30 0.70
C LYS A 125 6.14 7.84 1.99
N PRO A 126 6.26 8.67 3.06
CA PRO A 126 6.95 8.25 4.28
C PRO A 126 6.25 7.08 4.98
N LEU A 127 4.92 7.07 4.92
CA LEU A 127 4.09 6.04 5.55
C LEU A 127 4.24 4.69 4.84
N PHE A 128 4.18 4.66 3.51
CA PHE A 128 4.41 3.42 2.75
C PHE A 128 5.85 2.92 2.85
N LYS A 129 6.84 3.82 2.96
CA LYS A 129 8.23 3.44 3.23
C LYS A 129 8.36 2.76 4.59
N ASN A 130 7.81 3.38 5.64
CA ASN A 130 7.80 2.79 6.98
C ASN A 130 7.11 1.42 6.98
N PHE A 131 5.95 1.29 6.33
CA PHE A 131 5.26 0.02 6.18
C PHE A 131 6.16 -1.05 5.53
N LEU A 132 6.83 -0.72 4.42
CA LEU A 132 7.72 -1.63 3.72
C LEU A 132 8.89 -2.09 4.61
N ASP A 133 9.45 -1.18 5.41
CA ASP A 133 10.53 -1.49 6.34
C ASP A 133 10.05 -2.45 7.45
N ARG A 134 8.87 -2.21 8.03
CA ARG A 134 8.26 -3.13 9.02
C ARG A 134 7.97 -4.51 8.45
N VAL A 135 7.55 -4.59 7.19
CA VAL A 135 7.30 -5.86 6.50
C VAL A 135 8.60 -6.64 6.29
N ARG A 136 9.72 -5.95 6.01
CA ARG A 136 11.05 -6.59 5.91
C ARG A 136 11.53 -7.10 7.26
N GLU A 137 11.43 -6.30 8.30
CA GLU A 137 11.77 -6.71 9.68
C GLU A 137 10.95 -7.94 10.10
N TYR A 138 9.65 -7.96 9.77
CA TYR A 138 8.79 -9.12 10.00
C TYR A 138 9.31 -10.36 9.24
N LEU A 139 9.63 -10.23 7.95
CA LEU A 139 10.13 -11.33 7.13
C LEU A 139 11.46 -11.89 7.67
N GLU A 140 12.37 -11.02 8.11
CA GLU A 140 13.65 -11.38 8.74
C GLU A 140 13.45 -12.13 10.06
N ARG A 141 12.58 -11.65 10.94
CA ARG A 141 12.21 -12.40 12.15
C ARG A 141 11.68 -13.80 11.83
N LYS A 142 10.82 -13.92 10.82
CA LYS A 142 10.28 -15.21 10.36
C LYS A 142 11.29 -16.08 9.60
N LEU A 143 12.46 -15.55 9.22
CA LEU A 143 13.62 -16.32 8.77
C LEU A 143 14.35 -16.92 9.97
N ASN A 144 14.60 -16.10 10.99
CA ASN A 144 15.42 -16.48 12.14
C ASN A 144 14.68 -17.40 13.14
N GLU A 145 13.33 -17.34 13.22
CA GLU A 145 12.51 -18.27 14.02
C GLU A 145 12.53 -19.73 13.50
N LYS A 146 13.18 -20.00 12.36
CA LYS A 146 13.24 -21.33 11.72
C LYS A 146 14.62 -22.00 11.78
N GLU A 147 15.59 -21.37 12.43
CA GLU A 147 16.85 -21.99 12.87
C GLU A 147 16.74 -22.43 14.33
#